data_AF-A0A1B8TGX1-F1
#
_entry.id   AF-A0A1B8TGX1-F1
#
_cell.length_a   1.000
_cell.length_b   1.000
_cell.length_c   1.000
_cell.angle_alpha   90.00
_cell.angle_beta   90.00
_cell.angle_gamma   90.00
#
_symmetry.space_group_name_H-M   'P 1'
#
loop_
_entity.id
_entity.type
_entity.pdbx_description
1 polymer ?
#
loop_
_entity_poly.entity_id
_entity_poly.type
_entity_poly.pdbx_seq_one_letter_code
_entity_poly.pdbx_strand_id
1 'polypeptide(L)'
;MASAYLDHHIALLNHLRMILGALGEAEQVPEDNHGLFLERFDELMLELPRDPEGAQYLGQDLISQVFHRYPQIAHLVPRDLLWFFGGDCLHFMPDEELQMYQQLDERRFEAEENGEPFDWNREKQVLALPDDSPKH
;
A
#
# COMPACT_ATOMS: atom_id res chain seq x y z
N MET A 1 1.69 -17.37 -8.25
CA MET A 1 0.75 -16.49 -7.50
C MET A 1 1.30 -15.08 -7.27
N ALA A 2 2.62 -14.84 -7.38
CA ALA A 2 3.23 -13.51 -7.19
C ALA A 2 2.68 -12.36 -8.08
N SER A 3 2.26 -12.64 -9.33
CA SER A 3 1.73 -11.60 -10.23
C SER A 3 0.49 -10.92 -9.67
N ALA A 4 -0.51 -11.69 -9.20
CA ALA A 4 -1.78 -11.12 -8.74
C ALA A 4 -1.62 -10.21 -7.50
N TYR A 5 -0.68 -10.55 -6.61
CA TYR A 5 -0.35 -9.72 -5.46
C TYR A 5 0.31 -8.41 -5.92
N LEU A 6 1.31 -8.48 -6.80
CA LEU A 6 1.98 -7.29 -7.34
C LEU A 6 1.02 -6.41 -8.15
N ASP A 7 0.20 -7.01 -9.01
CA ASP A 7 -0.81 -6.34 -9.83
C ASP A 7 -1.82 -5.56 -8.97
N HIS A 8 -2.23 -6.12 -7.83
CA HIS A 8 -3.07 -5.44 -6.86
C HIS A 8 -2.39 -4.19 -6.28
N HIS A 9 -1.13 -4.28 -5.86
CA HIS A 9 -0.39 -3.14 -5.32
C HIS A 9 -0.13 -2.07 -6.38
N ILE A 10 0.13 -2.46 -7.62
CA ILE A 10 0.23 -1.53 -8.75
C ILE A 10 -1.09 -0.79 -8.96
N ALA A 11 -2.25 -1.47 -8.86
CA ALA A 11 -3.54 -0.81 -8.96
C ALA A 11 -3.76 0.21 -7.83
N LEU A 12 -3.34 -0.09 -6.61
CA LEU A 12 -3.38 0.83 -5.47
C LEU A 12 -2.46 2.05 -5.67
N LEU A 13 -1.24 1.84 -6.19
CA LEU A 13 -0.31 2.93 -6.53
C LEU A 13 -0.90 3.85 -7.61
N ASN A 14 -1.51 3.28 -8.65
CA ASN A 14 -2.18 4.06 -9.68
C ASN A 14 -3.32 4.90 -9.11
N HIS A 15 -4.11 4.34 -8.19
CA HIS A 15 -5.16 5.10 -7.51
C HIS A 15 -4.59 6.28 -6.71
N LEU A 16 -3.53 6.05 -5.94
CA LEU A 16 -2.85 7.10 -5.19
C LEU A 16 -2.26 8.17 -6.12
N ARG A 17 -1.68 7.77 -7.25
CA ARG A 17 -1.13 8.68 -8.26
C ARG A 17 -2.18 9.61 -8.86
N MET A 18 -3.40 9.13 -9.08
CA MET A 18 -4.52 9.96 -9.55
C MET A 18 -4.93 11.00 -8.50
N ILE A 19 -4.99 10.61 -7.23
CA ILE A 19 -5.29 11.54 -6.12
C ILE A 19 -4.22 12.63 -6.04
N LEU A 20 -2.94 12.24 -6.08
CA LEU A 20 -1.81 13.17 -6.04
C LEU A 20 -1.84 14.17 -7.20
N GLY A 21 -2.16 13.73 -8.41
CA GLY A 21 -2.31 14.63 -9.57
C GLY A 21 -3.44 15.64 -9.39
N ALA A 22 -4.60 15.19 -8.89
CA ALA A 22 -5.73 16.08 -8.62
C ALA A 22 -5.43 17.11 -7.52
N LEU A 23 -4.62 16.75 -6.51
CA LEU A 23 -4.18 17.69 -5.47
C LEU A 23 -3.25 18.77 -6.03
N GLY A 24 -2.32 18.41 -6.92
CA GLY A 24 -1.43 19.36 -7.57
C GLY A 24 -2.18 20.47 -8.30
N GLU A 25 -3.25 20.11 -9.00
CA GLU A 25 -4.13 21.07 -9.70
C GLU A 25 -4.93 21.94 -8.72
N ALA A 26 -5.38 21.38 -7.58
CA ALA A 26 -6.27 22.05 -6.64
C ALA A 26 -5.54 23.00 -5.67
N GLU A 27 -4.33 22.67 -5.22
CA GLU A 27 -3.65 23.36 -4.11
C GLU A 27 -2.72 24.50 -4.53
N GLN A 28 -2.57 24.80 -5.83
CA GLN A 28 -1.62 25.81 -6.34
C GLN A 28 -0.22 25.66 -5.72
N VAL A 29 0.22 24.42 -5.51
CA VAL A 29 1.54 24.09 -4.97
C VAL A 29 2.61 24.59 -5.95
N PRO A 30 3.76 25.13 -5.50
CA PRO A 30 4.86 25.47 -6.40
C PRO A 30 5.17 24.28 -7.33
N GLU A 31 4.90 24.47 -8.62
CA GLU A 31 4.86 23.41 -9.63
C GLU A 31 6.14 22.56 -9.63
N ASP A 32 7.30 23.17 -9.46
CA ASP A 32 8.61 22.51 -9.59
C ASP A 32 8.80 21.34 -8.61
N ASN A 33 8.39 21.48 -7.34
CA ASN A 33 8.61 20.43 -6.34
C ASN A 33 7.52 19.35 -6.37
N HIS A 34 6.30 19.69 -6.78
CA HIS A 34 5.22 18.72 -6.95
C HIS A 34 5.40 17.92 -8.24
N GLY A 35 5.73 18.58 -9.35
CA GLY A 35 6.01 17.95 -10.63
C GLY A 35 7.12 16.92 -10.53
N LEU A 36 8.27 17.27 -9.93
CA LEU A 36 9.37 16.33 -9.71
C LEU A 36 8.95 15.12 -8.85
N PHE A 37 8.09 15.33 -7.85
CA PHE A 37 7.58 14.24 -7.03
C PHE A 37 6.71 13.28 -7.85
N LEU A 38 5.83 13.81 -8.71
CA LEU A 38 5.01 13.00 -9.60
C LEU A 38 5.86 12.22 -10.61
N GLU A 39 6.91 12.84 -11.16
CA GLU A 39 7.85 12.17 -12.08
C GLU A 39 8.54 10.98 -11.41
N ARG A 40 9.04 11.15 -10.18
CA ARG A 40 9.63 10.03 -9.40
C ARG A 40 8.59 8.95 -9.06
N PHE A 41 7.34 9.34 -8.82
CA PHE A 41 6.26 8.38 -8.59
C PHE A 41 5.96 7.58 -9.87
N ASP A 42 5.98 8.23 -11.03
CA ASP A 42 5.81 7.56 -12.32
C ASP A 42 6.98 6.62 -12.62
N GLU A 43 8.22 7.00 -12.26
CA GLU A 43 9.39 6.12 -12.31
C GLU A 43 9.21 4.86 -11.45
N LEU A 44 8.73 5.01 -10.20
CA LEU A 44 8.41 3.87 -9.34
C LEU A 44 7.40 2.91 -10.02
N MET A 45 6.34 3.45 -10.62
CA MET A 45 5.33 2.62 -11.29
C MET A 45 5.88 1.86 -12.51
N LEU A 46 6.92 2.39 -13.16
CA LEU A 46 7.58 1.74 -14.29
C LEU A 46 8.62 0.69 -13.85
N GLU A 47 9.35 0.96 -12.76
CA GLU A 47 10.39 0.07 -12.25
C GLU A 47 9.83 -1.08 -11.42
N LEU A 48 8.78 -0.86 -10.63
CA LEU A 48 8.22 -1.88 -9.73
C LEU A 48 7.82 -3.21 -10.43
N PRO A 49 7.22 -3.22 -11.63
CA PRO A 49 6.95 -4.47 -12.36
C PRO A 49 8.20 -5.14 -12.94
N ARG A 50 9.30 -4.40 -13.10
CA ARG A 50 10.54 -4.87 -13.74
C ARG A 50 11.53 -5.41 -12.72
N ASP A 51 11.69 -4.68 -11.62
CA ASP A 51 12.57 -5.00 -10.50
C ASP A 51 11.90 -4.58 -9.18
N PRO A 52 11.01 -5.43 -8.63
CA PRO A 52 10.31 -5.13 -7.39
C PRO A 52 11.25 -4.89 -6.20
N GLU A 53 12.35 -5.64 -6.12
CA GLU A 53 13.33 -5.54 -5.03
C GLU A 53 14.11 -4.22 -5.12
N GLY A 54 14.59 -3.86 -6.32
CA GLY A 54 15.29 -2.59 -6.54
C GLY A 54 14.38 -1.36 -6.33
N ALA A 55 13.11 -1.47 -6.70
CA ALA A 55 12.11 -0.42 -6.54
C ALA A 55 11.60 -0.25 -5.09
N GLN A 56 11.90 -1.20 -4.19
CA GLN A 56 11.32 -1.21 -2.84
C GLN A 56 11.76 0.01 -2.01
N TYR A 57 13.04 0.40 -2.08
CA TYR A 57 13.53 1.58 -1.37
C TYR A 57 12.92 2.88 -1.91
N LEU A 58 12.80 3.00 -3.24
CA LEU A 58 12.16 4.16 -3.87
C LEU A 58 10.70 4.28 -3.44
N GLY A 59 9.98 3.15 -3.38
CA GLY A 59 8.61 3.11 -2.89
C GLY A 59 8.48 3.54 -1.44
N GLN A 60 9.35 3.04 -0.55
CA GLN A 60 9.36 3.45 0.86
C GLN A 60 9.59 4.97 1.03
N ASP A 61 10.58 5.53 0.31
CA ASP A 61 10.88 6.96 0.32
C ASP A 61 9.68 7.79 -0.15
N LEU A 62 9.08 7.41 -1.29
CA LEU A 62 7.96 8.13 -1.88
C LEU A 62 6.71 8.07 -1.00
N ILE A 63 6.35 6.89 -0.51
CA ILE A 63 5.18 6.73 0.38
C ILE A 63 5.39 7.54 1.66
N SER A 64 6.57 7.46 2.28
CA SER A 64 6.88 8.28 3.46
C SER A 64 6.74 9.78 3.14
N GLN A 65 7.23 10.24 1.99
CA GLN A 65 7.06 11.63 1.56
C GLN A 65 5.57 12.01 1.37
N VAL A 66 4.68 11.10 0.95
CA VAL A 66 3.25 11.39 0.87
C VAL A 66 2.69 11.81 2.24
N PHE A 67 3.03 11.10 3.32
CA PHE A 67 2.57 11.44 4.66
C PHE A 67 3.09 12.79 5.16
N HIS A 68 4.33 13.14 4.81
CA HIS A 68 4.93 14.41 5.23
C HIS A 68 4.44 15.60 4.41
N ARG A 69 4.25 15.41 3.09
CA ARG A 69 3.91 16.50 2.16
C ARG A 69 2.41 16.71 2.04
N TYR A 70 1.63 15.64 2.13
CA TYR A 70 0.17 15.67 1.95
C TYR A 70 -0.55 15.00 3.14
N PRO A 71 -0.40 15.53 4.37
CA PRO A 71 -1.06 14.97 5.56
C PRO A 71 -2.59 14.89 5.41
N GLN A 72 -3.19 15.77 4.60
CA GLN A 72 -4.62 15.78 4.30
C GLN A 72 -5.10 14.51 3.58
N ILE A 73 -4.24 13.81 2.83
CA ILE A 73 -4.59 12.53 2.17
C ILE A 73 -3.91 11.32 2.80
N ALA A 74 -3.22 11.47 3.93
CA ALA A 74 -2.57 10.36 4.64
C ALA A 74 -3.54 9.21 4.96
N HIS A 75 -4.81 9.53 5.23
CA HIS A 75 -5.87 8.56 5.48
C HIS A 75 -6.38 7.86 4.21
N LEU A 76 -6.11 8.43 3.02
CA LEU A 76 -6.46 7.83 1.73
C LEU A 76 -5.36 6.88 1.22
N VAL A 77 -4.17 6.89 1.83
CA VAL A 77 -3.08 5.97 1.48
C VAL A 77 -3.49 4.53 1.89
N PRO A 78 -3.60 3.61 0.93
CA PRO A 78 -3.96 2.22 1.21
C PRO A 78 -2.97 1.56 2.18
N ARG A 79 -3.49 0.92 3.23
CA ARG A 79 -2.67 0.20 4.23
C ARG A 79 -1.91 -0.98 3.62
N ASP A 80 -2.44 -1.58 2.57
CA ASP A 80 -1.74 -2.65 1.83
C ASP A 80 -0.42 -2.14 1.23
N LEU A 81 -0.34 -0.88 0.81
CA LEU A 81 0.92 -0.30 0.34
C LEU A 81 1.94 -0.13 1.47
N LEU A 82 1.48 0.25 2.67
CA LEU A 82 2.37 0.37 3.83
C LEU A 82 2.98 -0.98 4.21
N TRP A 83 2.15 -2.03 4.22
CA TRP A 83 2.58 -3.40 4.46
C TRP A 83 3.52 -3.91 3.35
N PHE A 84 3.16 -3.67 2.09
CA PHE A 84 3.91 -4.10 0.91
C PHE A 84 5.32 -3.54 0.85
N PHE A 85 5.46 -2.22 1.03
CA PHE A 85 6.78 -1.60 1.04
C PHE A 85 7.53 -1.93 2.33
N GLY A 86 6.84 -2.02 3.45
CA GLY A 86 7.43 -2.32 4.75
C GLY A 86 8.39 -1.23 5.23
N GLY A 87 9.30 -1.59 6.14
CA GLY A 87 10.32 -0.68 6.67
C GLY A 87 9.69 0.55 7.32
N ASP A 88 10.13 1.74 6.91
CA ASP A 88 9.66 3.01 7.48
C ASP A 88 8.16 3.23 7.27
N CYS A 89 7.55 2.62 6.24
CA CYS A 89 6.12 2.75 5.98
C CYS A 89 5.26 2.16 7.10
N LEU A 90 5.78 1.17 7.84
CA LEU A 90 5.08 0.54 8.94
C LEU A 90 4.91 1.49 10.14
N HIS A 91 5.73 2.53 10.26
CA HIS A 91 5.56 3.54 11.31
C HIS A 91 4.27 4.37 11.16
N PHE A 92 3.68 4.39 9.96
CA PHE A 92 2.39 5.04 9.72
C PHE A 92 1.19 4.12 9.97
N MET A 93 1.43 2.88 10.41
CA MET A 93 0.41 1.90 10.73
C MET A 93 0.33 1.71 12.26
N PRO A 94 -0.86 1.83 12.88
CA PRO A 94 -1.04 1.54 14.29
C PRO A 94 -0.82 0.05 14.59
N ASP A 95 -0.47 -0.26 15.84
CA ASP A 95 -0.15 -1.62 16.29
C ASP A 95 -1.26 -2.64 16.01
N GLU A 96 -2.53 -2.22 16.12
CA GLU A 96 -3.70 -3.06 15.82
C GLU A 96 -3.75 -3.48 14.35
N GLU A 97 -3.47 -2.55 13.44
CA GLU A 97 -3.37 -2.84 12.00
C GLU A 97 -2.16 -3.75 11.74
N LEU A 98 -1.01 -3.49 12.36
CA LEU A 98 0.18 -4.34 12.22
C LEU A 98 -0.10 -5.79 12.64
N GLN A 99 -0.77 -6.01 13.77
CA GLN A 99 -1.14 -7.34 14.23
C GLN A 99 -2.12 -8.05 13.27
N MET A 100 -3.08 -7.30 12.71
CA MET A 100 -4.01 -7.84 11.71
C MET A 100 -3.26 -8.28 10.45
N TYR A 101 -2.36 -7.45 9.93
CA TYR A 101 -1.57 -7.75 8.75
C TYR A 101 -0.56 -8.89 8.97
N GLN A 102 0.04 -8.98 10.15
CA GLN A 102 0.88 -10.13 10.53
C GLN A 102 0.09 -11.44 10.46
N GLN A 103 -1.10 -11.50 11.07
CA GLN A 103 -1.97 -12.68 10.99
C GLN A 103 -2.40 -13.00 9.56
N LEU A 104 -2.64 -11.97 8.75
CA LEU A 104 -3.00 -12.15 7.33
C LEU A 104 -1.86 -12.79 6.54
N ASP A 105 -0.62 -12.38 6.80
CA ASP A 105 0.58 -12.93 6.15
C ASP A 105 0.87 -14.36 6.61
N GLU A 106 0.69 -14.65 7.91
CA GLU A 106 0.78 -16.01 8.47
C GLU A 106 -0.22 -16.96 7.79
N ARG A 107 -1.50 -16.56 7.70
CA ARG A 107 -2.53 -17.36 6.99
C ARG A 107 -2.20 -17.56 5.52
N ARG A 108 -1.61 -16.56 4.86
CA ARG A 108 -1.15 -16.69 3.46
C ARG A 108 -0.08 -17.76 3.35
N PHE A 109 0.90 -17.74 4.26
CA PHE A 109 1.99 -18.71 4.27
C PHE A 109 1.48 -20.12 4.57
N GLU A 110 0.59 -20.28 5.56
CA GLU A 110 -0.05 -21.56 5.86
C GLU A 110 -0.85 -22.12 4.67
N ALA A 111 -1.64 -21.28 4.00
CA ALA A 111 -2.36 -21.68 2.80
C ALA A 111 -1.42 -22.07 1.65
N GLU A 112 -0.30 -21.35 1.48
CA GLU A 112 0.72 -21.68 0.48
C GLU A 112 1.41 -23.02 0.79
N GLU A 113 1.79 -23.26 2.04
CA GLU A 113 2.37 -24.55 2.48
C GLU A 113 1.39 -25.72 2.31
N ASN A 114 0.10 -25.48 2.55
CA ASN A 114 -0.95 -26.49 2.39
C ASN A 114 -1.45 -26.63 0.93
N GLY A 115 -1.01 -25.76 0.02
CA GLY A 115 -1.46 -25.74 -1.38
C GLY A 115 -2.91 -25.29 -1.57
N GLU A 116 -3.45 -24.54 -0.63
CA GLU A 116 -4.81 -24.01 -0.65
C GLU A 116 -4.88 -22.65 -1.36
N PRO A 117 -6.01 -22.34 -2.03
CA PRO A 117 -6.20 -21.02 -2.61
C PRO A 117 -6.36 -19.97 -1.50
N PHE A 118 -5.54 -18.92 -1.56
CA PHE A 118 -5.61 -17.80 -0.62
C PHE A 118 -6.12 -16.52 -1.31
N ASP A 119 -7.18 -15.92 -0.76
CA ASP A 119 -7.71 -14.64 -1.22
C ASP A 119 -7.42 -13.55 -0.17
N TRP A 120 -6.43 -12.71 -0.46
CA TRP A 120 -5.97 -11.65 0.43
C TRP A 120 -7.08 -10.70 0.87
N ASN A 121 -7.91 -10.24 -0.08
CA ASN A 121 -8.96 -9.27 0.23
C ASN A 121 -10.05 -9.88 1.08
N ARG A 122 -10.40 -11.15 0.81
CA ARG A 122 -11.39 -11.88 1.59
C ARG A 122 -10.90 -12.13 3.02
N GLU A 123 -9.69 -12.66 3.18
CA GLU A 123 -9.13 -12.94 4.51
C GLU A 123 -8.93 -11.66 5.32
N LYS A 124 -8.50 -10.59 4.67
CA LYS A 124 -8.41 -9.27 5.31
C LYS A 124 -9.76 -8.78 5.81
N GLN A 125 -10.84 -8.93 5.04
CA GLN A 125 -12.17 -8.60 5.50
C GLN A 125 -12.58 -9.45 6.70
N VAL A 126 -12.32 -10.76 6.66
CA VAL A 126 -12.62 -11.66 7.79
C VAL A 126 -11.89 -11.22 9.06
N LEU A 127 -10.64 -10.81 8.97
CA LEU A 127 -9.85 -10.30 10.11
C LEU A 127 -10.27 -8.90 10.56
N ALA A 128 -10.74 -8.06 9.64
CA ALA A 128 -11.19 -6.70 9.92
C ALA A 128 -12.59 -6.63 10.51
N LEU A 129 -13.42 -7.67 10.33
CA LEU A 129 -14.68 -7.77 11.06
C LEU A 129 -14.37 -8.12 12.53
N PRO A 130 -14.77 -7.27 13.50
CA PRO A 130 -14.73 -7.66 14.89
C PRO A 130 -15.64 -8.89 15.06
N ASP A 131 -15.23 -9.81 15.93
CA ASP A 131 -15.94 -11.03 16.31
C ASP A 131 -17.28 -10.67 17.00
N ASP A 132 -18.24 -10.16 16.24
CA ASP A 132 -19.63 -9.95 16.65
C ASP A 132 -20.51 -10.83 15.76
N SER A 133 -20.27 -12.13 15.86
CA SER A 133 -21.32 -13.11 15.61
C SER A 133 -22.01 -13.37 16.94
N PRO A 134 -23.15 -12.73 17.24
CA PRO A 134 -24.00 -13.25 18.29
C PRO A 134 -24.50 -14.61 17.80
N LYS A 135 -24.00 -15.67 18.43
CA LYS A 135 -24.64 -17.00 18.38
C LYS A 135 -26.10 -16.81 18.82
N HIS A 136 -27.02 -16.81 17.86
CA HIS A 136 -28.46 -16.90 18.10
C HIS A 136 -29.04 -18.07 17.32
#